data_AF-A0A8T6FEL6-F1
#
_entry.id   AF-A0A8T6FEL6-F1
#
_cell.length_a   1.000
_cell.length_b   1.000
_cell.length_c   1.000
_cell.angle_alpha   90.00
_cell.angle_beta   90.00
_cell.angle_gamma   90.00
#
_symmetry.space_group_name_H-M   'P 1'
#
loop_
_entity.id
_entity.type
_entity.pdbx_description
1 polymer ?
#
loop_
_entity_poly.entity_id
_entity_poly.type
_entity_poly.pdbx_seq_one_letter_code
_entity_poly.pdbx_strand_id
1 'polypeptide(L)'
;MNQPRIAGTCANCWDVEYERLFAEFGIATVSRESLYTTVHYDVGANRKTRLTCELQVRSLMDEVWSEVSHRINYPVESSNVSCQDQLKVLARITTGGTRLVDSIFRAHGTVDAGTEPKE
;
A
#
# COMPACT_ATOMS: atom_id res chain seq x y z
N MET A 1 13.63 -11.80 24.36
CA MET A 1 13.03 -10.61 23.73
C MET A 1 11.72 -11.04 23.10
N ASN A 2 10.57 -10.60 23.62
CA ASN A 2 9.25 -11.03 23.12
C ASN A 2 8.95 -10.30 21.80
N GLN A 3 9.04 -11.01 20.68
CA GLN A 3 8.65 -10.45 19.39
C GLN A 3 7.12 -10.33 19.28
N PRO A 4 6.60 -9.27 18.64
CA PRO A 4 5.17 -9.13 18.36
C PRO A 4 4.70 -10.25 17.41
N ARG A 5 3.45 -10.67 17.56
CA ARG A 5 2.87 -11.72 16.71
C ARG A 5 2.14 -11.06 15.55
N ILE A 6 2.54 -11.40 14.32
CA ILE A 6 1.77 -11.04 13.12
C ILE A 6 0.54 -11.96 13.07
N ALA A 7 -0.65 -11.38 13.14
CA ALA A 7 -1.93 -12.08 13.16
C ALA A 7 -2.47 -12.32 11.75
N GLY A 8 -2.18 -11.42 10.80
CA GLY A 8 -2.55 -11.52 9.40
C GLY A 8 -1.80 -10.52 8.53
N THR A 9 -1.62 -10.86 7.25
CA THR A 9 -1.05 -9.97 6.23
C THR A 9 -1.88 -10.06 4.96
N CYS A 10 -2.29 -8.90 4.43
CA CYS A 10 -2.97 -8.84 3.14
C CYS A 10 -2.57 -7.59 2.37
N ALA A 11 -2.38 -7.75 1.07
CA ALA A 11 -2.17 -6.64 0.15
C ALA A 11 -3.42 -6.45 -0.70
N ASN A 12 -4.05 -5.28 -0.61
CA ASN A 12 -5.02 -4.88 -1.63
C ASN A 12 -4.23 -4.39 -2.84
N CYS A 13 -4.58 -4.87 -4.02
CA CYS A 13 -3.90 -4.52 -5.26
C CYS A 13 -4.91 -4.38 -6.40
N TRP A 14 -4.49 -3.71 -7.45
CA TRP A 14 -5.24 -3.68 -8.71
C TRP A 14 -4.34 -3.84 -9.93
N ASP A 15 -3.03 -3.61 -9.77
CA ASP A 15 -2.03 -3.72 -10.81
C ASP A 15 -1.31 -5.07 -10.69
N VAL A 16 -1.26 -5.81 -11.79
CA VAL A 16 -0.67 -7.14 -11.90
C VAL A 16 0.82 -7.19 -11.53
N GLU A 17 1.56 -6.09 -11.66
CA GLU A 17 2.97 -6.03 -11.26
C GLU A 17 3.10 -5.98 -9.73
N TYR A 18 2.26 -5.18 -9.06
CA TYR A 18 2.23 -5.14 -7.60
C TYR A 18 1.74 -6.47 -7.03
N GLU A 19 0.76 -7.11 -7.67
CA GLU A 19 0.32 -8.45 -7.27
C GLU A 19 1.47 -9.47 -7.31
N ARG A 20 2.28 -9.45 -8.38
CA ARG A 20 3.48 -10.30 -8.48
C ARG A 20 4.53 -9.95 -7.44
N LEU A 21 4.82 -8.67 -7.25
CA LEU A 21 5.80 -8.19 -6.28
C LEU A 21 5.44 -8.64 -4.86
N PHE A 22 4.18 -8.47 -4.44
CA PHE A 22 3.75 -8.90 -3.12
C PHE A 22 3.67 -10.42 -2.97
N ALA A 23 3.35 -11.15 -4.05
CA ALA A 23 3.42 -12.60 -4.06
C ALA A 23 4.86 -13.12 -3.90
N GLU A 24 5.86 -12.45 -4.49
CA GLU A 24 7.29 -12.76 -4.28
C GLU A 24 7.70 -12.56 -2.81
N PHE A 25 7.09 -11.59 -2.12
CA PHE A 25 7.26 -11.39 -0.67
C PHE A 25 6.40 -12.32 0.20
N GLY A 26 5.64 -13.25 -0.39
CA GLY A 26 4.78 -14.18 0.34
C GLY A 26 3.54 -13.53 0.96
N ILE A 27 3.13 -12.36 0.48
CA ILE A 27 1.95 -11.62 0.98
C ILE A 27 0.74 -12.01 0.12
N ALA A 28 -0.37 -12.37 0.76
CA ALA A 28 -1.61 -12.68 0.06
C ALA A 28 -2.21 -11.41 -0.57
N THR A 29 -2.55 -11.45 -1.86
CA THR A 29 -3.09 -10.32 -2.61
C THR A 29 -4.60 -10.45 -2.80
N VAL A 30 -5.31 -9.32 -2.74
CA VAL A 30 -6.75 -9.21 -3.00
C VAL A 30 -6.95 -8.13 -4.06
N SER A 31 -7.50 -8.52 -5.21
CA SER A 31 -7.77 -7.59 -6.30
C SER A 31 -9.01 -6.74 -5.98
N ARG A 32 -8.92 -5.41 -6.12
CA ARG A 32 -10.03 -4.47 -5.85
C ARG A 32 -10.30 -3.55 -7.05
N GLU A 33 -11.57 -3.43 -7.44
CA GLU A 33 -11.98 -2.50 -8.51
C GLU A 33 -11.79 -1.02 -8.17
N SER A 34 -11.64 -0.69 -6.88
CA SER A 34 -11.40 0.67 -6.39
C SER A 34 -9.99 1.20 -6.70
N LEU A 35 -9.13 0.41 -7.37
CA LEU A 35 -7.73 0.75 -7.67
C LEU A 35 -6.91 1.07 -6.40
N TYR A 36 -7.33 0.50 -5.28
CA TYR A 36 -6.77 0.72 -3.96
C TYR A 36 -5.57 -0.22 -3.73
N THR A 37 -4.36 0.32 -3.64
CA THR A 37 -3.13 -0.45 -3.37
C THR A 37 -2.60 -0.16 -1.97
N THR A 38 -2.45 -1.20 -1.14
CA THR A 38 -1.92 -1.06 0.23
C THR A 38 -1.60 -2.42 0.84
N VAL A 39 -0.55 -2.49 1.67
CA VAL A 39 -0.24 -3.69 2.47
C VAL A 39 -0.66 -3.45 3.92
N HIS A 40 -1.48 -4.36 4.44
CA HIS A 40 -1.98 -4.35 5.81
C HIS A 40 -1.31 -5.46 6.62
N TYR A 41 -0.75 -5.09 7.77
CA TYR A 41 -0.25 -6.01 8.77
C TYR A 41 -1.07 -5.86 10.05
N ASP A 42 -1.72 -6.93 10.48
CA ASP A 42 -2.34 -6.98 11.79
C ASP A 42 -1.31 -7.47 12.81
N VAL A 43 -0.93 -6.59 13.73
CA VAL A 43 0.08 -6.87 14.75
C VAL A 43 -0.57 -6.99 16.11
N GLY A 44 -0.46 -8.19 16.70
CA GLY A 44 -0.93 -8.49 18.05
C GLY A 44 0.17 -8.26 19.10
N ALA A 45 -0.18 -7.59 20.20
CA ALA A 45 0.70 -7.47 21.34
C ALA A 45 0.99 -8.85 21.98
N ASN A 46 2.27 -9.17 22.18
CA ASN A 46 2.70 -10.42 22.84
C ASN A 46 2.60 -10.30 24.38
N ARG A 47 1.41 -9.93 24.86
CA ARG A 47 1.00 -9.86 26.27
C ARG A 47 -0.42 -10.42 26.40
N LYS A 48 -0.86 -10.72 27.63
CA LYS A 48 -2.22 -11.21 27.92
C LYS A 48 -3.36 -10.27 27.44
N THR A 49 -3.03 -9.06 26.98
CA THR A 49 -3.94 -8.06 26.42
C THR A 49 -4.27 -8.36 24.96
N ARG A 50 -5.56 -8.49 24.62
CA ARG A 50 -6.07 -8.72 23.25
C ARG A 50 -6.09 -7.45 22.38
N LEU A 51 -5.03 -6.65 22.44
CA LEU A 51 -4.92 -5.45 21.60
C LEU A 51 -4.24 -5.81 20.28
N THR A 52 -4.87 -5.40 19.18
CA THR A 52 -4.36 -5.53 17.81
C THR A 52 -4.17 -4.13 17.24
N CYS A 53 -3.06 -3.91 16.54
CA CYS A 53 -2.78 -2.69 15.79
C CYS A 53 -2.71 -3.04 14.31
N GLU A 54 -3.36 -2.26 13.47
CA GLU A 54 -3.20 -2.35 12.02
C GLU A 54 -2.06 -1.42 11.59
N LEU A 55 -1.09 -1.96 10.85
CA LEU A 55 -0.04 -1.20 10.20
C LEU A 55 -0.30 -1.23 8.70
N GLN A 56 -0.51 -0.06 8.11
CA GLN A 56 -0.67 0.11 6.67
C GLN A 56 0.63 0.69 6.10
N VAL A 57 1.22 0.00 5.12
CA VAL A 57 2.43 0.46 4.42
C VAL A 57 2.04 0.94 3.03
N ARG A 58 2.38 2.20 2.74
CA ARG A 58 2.04 2.90 1.48
C ARG A 58 3.17 3.80 1.01
N SER A 59 3.24 4.01 -0.31
CA SER A 59 4.04 5.10 -0.86
C SER A 59 3.37 6.46 -0.58
N LEU A 60 4.14 7.55 -0.66
CA LEU A 60 3.58 8.90 -0.54
C LEU A 60 2.50 9.17 -1.60
N MET A 61 2.65 8.63 -2.81
CA MET A 61 1.68 8.81 -3.88
C MET A 61 0.39 8.04 -3.60
N ASP A 62 0.48 6.83 -3.03
CA ASP A 62 -0.71 6.06 -2.62
C ASP A 62 -1.47 6.76 -1.51
N GLU A 63 -0.76 7.44 -0.60
CA GLU A 63 -1.38 8.22 0.48
C GLU A 63 -2.13 9.46 -0.05
N VAL A 64 -1.57 10.14 -1.06
CA VAL A 64 -2.25 11.26 -1.74
C VAL A 64 -3.60 10.82 -2.29
N TRP A 65 -3.64 9.71 -3.02
CA TRP A 65 -4.91 9.23 -3.55
C TRP A 65 -5.84 8.70 -2.44
N SER A 66 -5.29 8.00 -1.43
CA SER A 66 -6.06 7.44 -0.32
C SER A 66 -6.78 8.52 0.48
N GLU A 67 -6.10 9.62 0.83
CA GLU A 67 -6.70 10.74 1.57
C GLU A 67 -7.79 11.44 0.74
N VAL A 68 -7.56 11.67 -0.56
CA VAL A 68 -8.55 12.31 -1.44
C VAL A 68 -9.77 11.42 -1.63
N SER A 69 -9.57 10.13 -1.90
CA SER A 69 -10.66 9.15 -2.03
C SER A 69 -11.45 9.05 -0.72
N HIS A 70 -10.75 8.96 0.42
CA HIS A 70 -11.38 8.90 1.74
C HIS A 70 -12.22 10.16 2.01
N ARG A 71 -11.70 11.36 1.70
CA ARG A 71 -12.45 12.61 1.88
C ARG A 71 -13.75 12.66 1.06
N ILE A 72 -13.73 12.06 -0.14
CA ILE A 72 -14.85 12.11 -1.09
C ILE A 72 -15.87 11.01 -0.83
N ASN A 73 -15.42 9.83 -0.38
CA ASN A 73 -16.25 8.64 -0.28
C ASN A 73 -16.58 8.21 1.15
N TYR A 74 -15.99 8.84 2.16
CA TYR A 74 -16.31 8.56 3.56
C TYR A 74 -17.26 9.61 4.15
N PRO A 75 -18.28 9.19 4.93
CA PRO A 75 -18.71 7.81 5.20
C PRO A 75 -19.63 7.22 4.11
N VAL A 76 -20.07 8.04 3.15
CA VAL A 76 -20.96 7.64 2.06
C VAL A 76 -20.30 7.99 0.74
N GLU A 77 -20.28 7.04 -0.20
CA GLU A 77 -19.68 7.24 -1.51
C GLU A 77 -20.35 8.40 -2.27
N SER A 78 -19.52 9.20 -2.95
CA SER A 78 -20.02 10.28 -3.77
C SER A 78 -20.84 9.74 -4.95
N SER A 79 -22.06 10.22 -5.11
CA SER A 79 -22.94 9.87 -6.24
C SER A 79 -22.54 10.56 -7.56
N ASN A 80 -21.53 11.44 -7.54
CA ASN A 80 -21.05 12.12 -8.73
C ASN A 80 -20.11 11.21 -9.53
N VAL A 81 -20.62 10.68 -10.63
CA VAL A 81 -19.88 9.79 -11.55
C VAL A 81 -18.59 10.42 -12.06
N SER A 82 -18.60 11.72 -12.39
CA SER A 82 -17.40 12.42 -12.86
C SER A 82 -16.32 12.47 -11.77
N CYS A 83 -16.72 12.63 -10.51
CA CYS A 83 -15.80 12.60 -9.38
C CYS A 83 -15.19 11.20 -9.18
N GLN A 84 -15.99 10.14 -9.32
CA GLN A 84 -15.48 8.77 -9.26
C GLN A 84 -14.50 8.46 -10.39
N ASP A 85 -14.78 8.93 -11.61
CA ASP A 85 -13.88 8.74 -12.74
C ASP A 85 -12.57 9.52 -12.56
N GLN A 86 -12.65 10.74 -12.01
CA GLN A 86 -11.45 11.51 -11.64
C GLN A 86 -10.61 10.80 -10.57
N LEU A 87 -11.24 10.18 -9.56
CA LEU A 87 -10.55 9.37 -8.56
C LEU A 87 -9.84 8.16 -9.19
N LYS A 88 -10.47 7.49 -10.17
CA LYS A 88 -9.83 6.39 -10.91
C LYS A 88 -8.66 6.86 -11.76
N VAL A 89 -8.76 8.04 -12.38
CA VAL A 89 -7.65 8.65 -13.12
C VAL A 89 -6.51 9.01 -12.17
N LEU A 90 -6.82 9.60 -11.01
CA LEU A 90 -5.83 9.93 -9.98
C LEU A 90 -5.08 8.67 -9.51
N ALA A 91 -5.78 7.56 -9.27
CA ALA A 91 -5.14 6.28 -8.90
C ALA A 91 -4.10 5.80 -9.93
N ARG A 92 -4.41 5.95 -11.23
CA ARG A 92 -3.47 5.58 -12.30
C ARG A 92 -2.27 6.51 -12.35
N ILE A 93 -2.49 7.81 -12.13
CA ILE A 93 -1.42 8.81 -12.09
C ILE A 93 -0.50 8.56 -10.89
N THR A 94 -1.04 8.23 -9.71
CA THR A 94 -0.22 7.95 -8.53
C THR A 94 0.63 6.70 -8.73
N THR A 95 0.07 5.62 -9.29
CA THR A 95 0.85 4.43 -9.67
C THR A 95 1.95 4.74 -10.69
N GLY A 96 1.63 5.49 -11.75
CA GLY A 96 2.63 5.92 -12.74
C GLY A 96 3.69 6.85 -12.13
N GLY A 97 3.30 7.71 -11.21
CA GLY A 97 4.17 8.61 -10.46
C GLY A 97 5.15 7.87 -9.56
N THR A 98 4.70 6.85 -8.82
CA THR A 98 5.57 5.97 -8.02
C THR A 98 6.61 5.29 -8.90
N ARG A 99 6.19 4.72 -10.04
CA ARG A 99 7.12 4.10 -11.01
C ARG A 99 8.15 5.10 -11.56
N LEU A 100 7.73 6.32 -11.86
CA LEU A 100 8.63 7.37 -12.34
C LEU A 100 9.64 7.76 -11.25
N VAL A 101 9.20 7.90 -10.01
CA VAL A 101 10.08 8.17 -8.86
C VAL A 101 11.11 7.06 -8.69
N ASP A 102 10.68 5.79 -8.76
CA ASP A 102 11.58 4.64 -8.70
C ASP A 102 12.60 4.67 -9.84
N SER A 103 12.17 5.00 -11.06
CA SER A 103 13.06 5.14 -12.22
C SER A 103 14.09 6.26 -12.04
N ILE A 104 13.68 7.41 -11.49
CA ILE A 104 14.57 8.53 -11.18
C ILE A 104 15.62 8.12 -10.14
N PHE A 105 15.23 7.47 -9.05
CA PHE A 105 16.18 7.01 -8.02
C PHE A 105 17.12 5.92 -8.55
N ARG A 106 16.62 5.02 -9.40
CA ARG A 106 17.45 4.06 -10.15
C ARG A 106 18.49 4.75 -11.00
N ALA A 107 18.09 5.73 -11.80
CA ALA A 107 18.99 6.50 -12.66
C ALA A 107 20.00 7.34 -11.85
N HIS A 108 19.60 7.85 -10.69
CA HIS A 108 20.46 8.64 -9.81
C HIS A 108 21.49 7.76 -9.04
N GLY A 109 21.29 6.44 -8.98
CA GLY A 109 22.16 5.52 -8.24
C GLY A 109 21.87 5.48 -6.74
N THR A 110 20.67 5.89 -6.31
CA THR A 110 20.22 5.89 -4.90
C THR A 110 19.47 4.63 -4.51
N VAL A 111 19.45 3.62 -5.38
CA VAL A 111 19.01 2.29 -4.96
C VAL A 111 20.15 1.69 -4.17
N ASP A 112 20.02 1.73 -2.84
CA ASP A 112 20.82 0.89 -1.97
C ASP A 112 20.54 -0.57 -2.38
N ALA A 113 21.43 -1.14 -3.20
CA ALA A 113 21.58 -2.58 -3.28
C ALA A 113 21.79 -3.03 -1.83
N GLY A 114 20.84 -3.82 -1.31
CA GLY A 114 20.67 -4.10 0.11
C GLY A 114 21.98 -4.06 0.88
N THR A 115 22.09 -3.12 1.81
CA THR A 115 23.18 -3.09 2.76
C THR A 115 23.18 -4.45 3.47
N GLU A 116 24.13 -5.31 3.09
CA GLU A 116 24.49 -6.44 3.92
C GLU A 116 24.75 -5.91 5.33
N PRO A 117 24.20 -6.57 6.37
CA PRO A 117 24.49 -6.16 7.73
C PRO A 117 26.00 -6.19 7.92
N LYS A 118 26.60 -5.02 8.18
CA LYS A 118 27.99 -4.95 8.62
C LYS A 118 28.08 -5.70 9.96
N GLU A 119 28.96 -6.68 9.99
CA GLU A 119 29.29 -7.55 11.14
C GLU A 119 29.45 -6.81 12.47
#